data_AF-A0A969JZL6-F1
#
_entry.id   AF-A0A969JZL6-F1
#
_cell.length_a   1.000
_cell.length_b   1.000
_cell.length_c   1.000
_cell.angle_alpha   90.00
_cell.angle_beta   90.00
_cell.angle_gamma   90.00
#
_symmetry.space_group_name_H-M   'P 1'
#
loop_
_entity.id
_entity.type
_entity.pdbx_description
1 polymer ?
#
loop_
_entity_poly.entity_id
_entity_poly.type
_entity_poly.pdbx_seq_one_letter_code
_entity_poly.pdbx_strand_id
1 'polypeptide(L)'
;MAPRKSGKTDFLLNVCLSTAVSLAPTQIEMMVISFKQSSPLRLLRGLPHVQVAGSVSSAKKLLAELQAILSTRASEKKSHEDITFSGKGDITRIIPKRTLILIDDVQQFSHYDELNPLLDRCLDHGRDLEMCLFLADTSLNMGQARQNFQLKYIQNACKFGNGVTFSVDANDLALLNLTGKLSNPMLNHHRPLMGRGRAVLAADGRARIVQFGRVGPKQQSLAQYEN
;
A
#
# COMPACT_ATOMS: atom_id res chain seq x y z
N MET A 1 8.48 -1.26 -4.42
CA MET A 1 9.31 -0.58 -5.45
C MET A 1 9.65 -1.53 -6.58
N ALA A 2 9.87 -1.05 -7.80
CA ALA A 2 10.36 -1.87 -8.93
C ALA A 2 10.46 -1.08 -10.25
N PRO A 3 11.17 -1.57 -11.26
CA PRO A 3 11.13 -1.05 -12.63
C PRO A 3 9.70 -0.90 -13.22
N ARG A 4 9.56 -0.15 -14.32
CA ARG A 4 8.28 -0.04 -15.03
C ARG A 4 7.81 -1.43 -15.52
N LYS A 5 6.49 -1.66 -15.56
CA LYS A 5 5.86 -2.92 -16.02
C LYS A 5 6.22 -4.20 -15.24
N SER A 6 6.70 -4.07 -14.00
CA SER A 6 7.12 -5.19 -13.14
C SER A 6 5.99 -5.95 -12.41
N GLY A 7 4.78 -5.39 -12.37
CA GLY A 7 3.64 -5.98 -11.63
C GLY A 7 3.25 -5.25 -10.33
N LYS A 8 3.74 -4.04 -10.08
CA LYS A 8 3.35 -3.25 -8.88
C LYS A 8 1.85 -2.99 -8.78
N THR A 9 1.24 -2.52 -9.87
CA THR A 9 -0.19 -2.26 -9.92
C THR A 9 -0.99 -3.56 -9.75
N ASP A 10 -0.54 -4.66 -10.35
CA ASP A 10 -1.13 -5.99 -10.16
C ASP A 10 -1.02 -6.46 -8.70
N PHE A 11 0.09 -6.15 -8.02
CA PHE A 11 0.25 -6.44 -6.60
C PHE A 11 -0.72 -5.66 -5.72
N LEU A 12 -0.86 -4.34 -5.94
CA LEU A 12 -1.87 -3.55 -5.22
C LEU A 12 -3.29 -4.06 -5.47
N LEU A 13 -3.58 -4.47 -6.70
CA LEU A 13 -4.86 -5.08 -7.06
C LEU A 13 -5.11 -6.39 -6.29
N ASN A 14 -4.11 -7.28 -6.23
CA ASN A 14 -4.17 -8.51 -5.44
C ASN A 14 -4.40 -8.24 -3.95
N VAL A 15 -3.65 -7.29 -3.36
CA VAL A 15 -3.80 -6.93 -1.95
C VAL A 15 -5.23 -6.46 -1.68
N CYS A 16 -5.76 -5.55 -2.50
CA CYS A 16 -7.12 -5.05 -2.32
C CYS A 16 -8.17 -6.16 -2.48
N LEU A 17 -8.07 -7.00 -3.51
CA LEU A 17 -9.03 -8.09 -3.73
C LEU A 17 -8.97 -9.17 -2.65
N SER A 18 -7.78 -9.61 -2.27
CA SER A 18 -7.62 -10.58 -1.18
C SER A 18 -8.21 -10.04 0.12
N THR A 19 -8.02 -8.76 0.38
CA THR A 19 -8.60 -8.08 1.55
C THR A 19 -10.13 -8.02 1.45
N ALA A 20 -10.66 -7.65 0.27
CA ALA A 20 -12.10 -7.56 0.03
C ALA A 20 -12.85 -8.88 0.19
N VAL A 21 -12.23 -10.00 -0.19
CA VAL A 21 -12.80 -11.34 -0.04
C VAL A 21 -12.71 -11.82 1.40
N SER A 22 -11.72 -11.35 2.17
CA SER A 22 -11.46 -11.81 3.53
C SER A 22 -12.20 -11.02 4.61
N LEU A 23 -12.61 -9.78 4.32
CA LEU A 23 -13.18 -8.87 5.30
C LEU A 23 -14.49 -8.26 4.79
N ALA A 24 -15.51 -8.26 5.66
CA ALA A 24 -16.80 -7.65 5.37
C ALA A 24 -16.69 -6.12 5.29
N PRO A 25 -17.62 -5.44 4.61
CA PRO A 25 -17.62 -3.98 4.49
C PRO A 25 -17.72 -3.23 5.83
N THR A 26 -18.22 -3.89 6.87
CA THR A 26 -18.29 -3.36 8.24
C THR A 26 -16.95 -3.45 8.97
N GLN A 27 -16.03 -4.30 8.51
CA GLN A 27 -14.73 -4.57 9.15
C GLN A 27 -13.59 -3.76 8.56
N ILE A 28 -13.69 -3.32 7.30
CA ILE A 28 -12.64 -2.56 6.62
C ILE A 28 -13.18 -1.49 5.68
N GLU A 29 -12.44 -0.40 5.56
CA GLU A 29 -12.55 0.55 4.46
C GLU A 29 -11.23 0.59 3.68
N MET A 30 -11.33 0.65 2.36
CA MET A 30 -10.18 0.66 1.47
C MET A 30 -10.21 1.89 0.57
N MET A 31 -9.08 2.56 0.46
CA MET A 31 -8.92 3.77 -0.34
C MET A 31 -7.82 3.53 -1.36
N VAL A 32 -8.18 3.65 -2.64
CA VAL A 32 -7.27 3.39 -3.75
C VAL A 32 -7.06 4.70 -4.51
N ILE A 33 -5.83 5.17 -4.56
CA ILE A 33 -5.44 6.41 -5.24
C ILE A 33 -4.56 6.05 -6.42
N SER A 34 -5.03 6.34 -7.63
CA SER A 34 -4.28 6.11 -8.87
C SER A 34 -4.73 7.10 -9.94
N PHE A 35 -3.84 8.00 -10.35
CA PHE A 35 -4.14 9.02 -11.36
C PHE A 35 -3.96 8.55 -12.80
N LYS A 36 -3.59 7.29 -13.00
CA LYS A 36 -3.48 6.66 -14.32
C LYS A 36 -4.88 6.32 -14.83
N GLN A 37 -5.30 6.97 -15.93
CA GLN A 37 -6.63 6.77 -16.49
C GLN A 37 -6.91 5.30 -16.86
N SER A 38 -5.90 4.56 -17.34
CA SER A 38 -5.98 3.15 -17.72
C SER A 38 -5.57 2.19 -16.59
N SER A 39 -5.61 2.62 -15.32
CA SER A 39 -5.20 1.79 -14.20
C SER A 39 -6.19 0.64 -13.96
N PRO A 40 -5.74 -0.63 -13.89
CA PRO A 40 -6.57 -1.77 -13.48
C PRO A 40 -7.23 -1.57 -12.11
N LEU A 41 -6.65 -0.74 -11.24
CA LEU A 41 -7.20 -0.40 -9.93
C LEU A 41 -8.58 0.27 -10.01
N ARG A 42 -8.94 0.88 -11.15
CA ARG A 42 -10.27 1.46 -11.35
C ARG A 42 -11.40 0.42 -11.38
N LEU A 43 -11.07 -0.84 -11.68
CA LEU A 43 -12.03 -1.96 -11.66
C LEU A 43 -12.57 -2.24 -10.24
N LEU A 44 -11.89 -1.75 -9.20
CA LEU A 44 -12.28 -1.95 -7.80
C LEU A 44 -13.46 -1.07 -7.36
N ARG A 45 -13.90 -0.09 -8.16
CA ARG A 45 -15.00 0.84 -7.82
C ARG A 45 -16.33 0.16 -7.50
N GLY A 46 -16.54 -1.07 -7.98
CA GLY A 46 -17.77 -1.82 -7.71
C GLY A 46 -17.82 -2.49 -6.34
N LEU A 47 -16.74 -2.45 -5.55
CA LEU A 47 -16.68 -3.12 -4.26
C LEU A 47 -17.20 -2.19 -3.14
N PRO A 48 -18.10 -2.68 -2.26
CA PRO A 48 -18.85 -1.83 -1.31
C PRO A 48 -18.00 -1.14 -0.25
N HIS A 49 -16.78 -1.61 -0.03
CA HIS A 49 -15.85 -1.07 0.95
C HIS A 49 -14.59 -0.48 0.31
N VAL A 50 -14.60 -0.26 -1.01
CA VAL A 50 -13.49 0.36 -1.75
C VAL A 50 -13.93 1.69 -2.34
N GLN A 51 -13.14 2.73 -2.08
CA GLN A 51 -13.25 4.03 -2.73
C GLN A 51 -12.03 4.25 -3.64
N VAL A 52 -12.27 4.61 -4.91
CA VAL A 52 -11.18 4.81 -5.88
C VAL A 52 -11.11 6.25 -6.37
N ALA A 53 -10.06 6.95 -5.96
CA ALA A 53 -9.72 8.29 -6.42
C ALA A 53 -8.87 8.24 -7.69
N GLY A 54 -9.44 8.74 -8.79
CA GLY A 54 -8.80 8.78 -10.12
C GLY A 54 -8.24 10.15 -10.52
N SER A 55 -8.43 11.16 -9.67
CA SER A 55 -8.03 12.55 -9.88
C SER A 55 -7.58 13.18 -8.56
N VAL A 56 -6.83 14.27 -8.64
CA VAL A 56 -6.38 15.06 -7.48
C VAL A 56 -7.57 15.49 -6.62
N SER A 57 -8.61 16.06 -7.23
CA SER A 57 -9.82 16.52 -6.51
C SER A 57 -10.52 15.37 -5.78
N SER A 58 -10.63 14.19 -6.42
CA SER A 58 -11.22 13.02 -5.76
C SER A 58 -10.34 12.47 -4.64
N ALA A 59 -9.01 12.53 -4.77
CA ALA A 59 -8.08 12.09 -3.73
C ALA A 59 -8.11 13.04 -2.53
N LYS A 60 -8.12 14.35 -2.78
CA LYS A 60 -8.26 15.38 -1.75
C LYS A 60 -9.53 15.20 -0.93
N LYS A 61 -10.67 15.02 -1.62
CA LYS A 61 -11.96 14.75 -0.97
C LYS A 61 -11.89 13.47 -0.11
N LEU A 62 -11.39 12.38 -0.69
CA LEU A 62 -11.30 11.09 -0.01
C LEU A 62 -10.42 11.15 1.25
N LEU A 63 -9.26 11.80 1.17
CA LEU A 63 -8.36 11.97 2.32
C LEU A 63 -8.94 12.91 3.39
N ALA A 64 -9.65 13.96 2.99
CA ALA A 64 -10.31 14.85 3.94
C ALA A 64 -11.45 14.14 4.70
N GLU A 65 -12.25 13.33 3.99
CA GLU A 65 -13.28 12.48 4.59
C GLU A 65 -12.67 11.46 5.55
N LEU A 66 -11.57 10.80 5.14
CA LEU A 66 -10.85 9.88 6.01
C LEU A 66 -10.37 10.60 7.29
N GLN A 67 -9.78 11.79 7.14
CA GLN A 67 -9.27 12.54 8.28
C GLN A 67 -10.37 12.82 9.31
N ALA A 68 -11.56 13.22 8.86
CA ALA A 68 -12.70 13.47 9.75
C ALA A 68 -13.16 12.20 10.47
N ILE A 69 -13.21 11.06 9.75
CA ILE A 69 -13.54 9.75 10.32
C ILE A 69 -12.51 9.36 11.39
N LEU A 70 -11.22 9.47 11.10
CA LEU A 70 -10.14 9.11 12.02
C LEU A 70 -10.11 10.01 13.26
N SER A 71 -10.38 11.31 13.10
CA SER A 71 -10.49 12.24 14.23
C SER A 71 -11.64 11.86 15.18
N THR A 72 -12.77 11.41 14.62
CA THR A 72 -13.91 10.91 15.40
C THR A 72 -13.52 9.64 16.16
N ARG A 73 -12.94 8.64 15.48
CA ARG A 73 -12.49 7.38 16.09
C ARG A 73 -11.44 7.61 17.20
N ALA A 74 -10.52 8.55 17.00
CA ALA A 74 -9.52 8.89 18.01
C ALA A 74 -10.15 9.51 19.27
N SER A 75 -11.16 10.35 19.09
CA SER A 75 -11.90 11.00 20.19
C SER A 75 -12.72 9.98 20.99
N GLU A 76 -13.43 9.09 20.29
CA GLU A 76 -14.19 7.99 20.90
C GLU A 76 -13.28 7.07 21.71
N LYS A 77 -12.15 6.63 21.13
CA LYS A 77 -11.16 5.80 21.82
C LYS A 77 -10.69 6.44 23.13
N LYS A 78 -10.32 7.72 23.11
CA LYS A 78 -9.89 8.45 24.31
C LYS A 78 -10.98 8.48 25.38
N SER A 79 -12.23 8.75 25.00
CA SER A 79 -13.36 8.75 25.94
C SER A 79 -13.59 7.38 26.58
N HIS A 80 -13.41 6.29 25.83
CA HIS A 80 -13.53 4.93 26.35
C HIS A 80 -12.37 4.58 27.30
N GLU A 81 -11.13 4.98 27.01
CA GLU A 81 -9.99 4.77 27.90
C GLU A 81 -10.20 5.48 29.25
N ASP A 82 -10.70 6.72 29.22
CA ASP A 82 -11.03 7.50 30.43
C ASP A 82 -12.13 6.81 31.28
N ILE A 83 -13.18 6.28 30.64
CA ILE A 83 -14.27 5.56 31.33
C ILE A 83 -13.78 4.23 31.91
N THR A 84 -12.95 3.48 31.16
CA THR A 84 -12.46 2.16 31.59
C THR A 84 -11.57 2.29 32.82
N PHE A 85 -10.78 3.36 32.93
CA PHE A 85 -9.97 3.66 34.12
C PHE A 85 -10.84 4.05 35.34
N SER A 86 -12.03 4.61 35.12
CA SER A 86 -12.98 4.99 36.18
C SER A 86 -13.85 3.83 36.73
N GLY A 87 -13.65 2.60 36.24
CA GLY A 87 -14.20 1.37 36.83
C GLY A 87 -15.72 1.15 36.69
N LYS A 88 -16.41 1.86 35.78
CA LYS A 88 -17.88 1.85 35.67
C LYS A 88 -18.49 1.49 34.30
N GLY A 89 -17.72 1.04 33.32
CA GLY A 89 -18.23 0.78 31.96
C GLY A 89 -18.46 -0.69 31.62
N ASP A 90 -19.66 -1.01 31.13
CA ASP A 90 -19.95 -2.26 30.42
C ASP A 90 -19.05 -2.34 29.17
N ILE A 91 -18.23 -3.38 29.06
CA ILE A 91 -17.16 -3.47 28.05
C ILE A 91 -17.73 -4.02 26.74
N THR A 92 -18.57 -3.24 26.05
CA THR A 92 -18.77 -3.47 24.61
C THR A 92 -17.56 -2.91 23.88
N ARG A 93 -16.55 -3.75 23.68
CA ARG A 93 -15.33 -3.41 22.93
C ARG A 93 -15.69 -3.21 21.45
N ILE A 94 -16.00 -1.98 21.06
CA ILE A 94 -16.19 -1.61 19.65
C ILE A 94 -14.83 -1.84 18.97
N ILE A 95 -14.75 -2.84 18.10
CA ILE A 95 -13.55 -3.09 17.30
C ILE A 95 -13.55 -2.03 16.19
N PRO A 96 -12.55 -1.13 16.14
CA PRO A 96 -12.51 -0.10 15.13
C PRO A 96 -12.43 -0.74 13.74
N LYS A 97 -13.17 -0.14 12.79
CA LYS A 97 -13.09 -0.52 11.38
C LYS A 97 -11.67 -0.25 10.87
N ARG A 98 -11.04 -1.25 10.26
CA ARG A 98 -9.68 -1.14 9.70
C ARG A 98 -9.66 -0.20 8.51
N THR A 99 -8.52 0.45 8.28
CA THR A 99 -8.33 1.31 7.10
C THR A 99 -7.13 0.83 6.30
N LEU A 100 -7.33 0.58 5.02
CA LEU A 100 -6.27 0.23 4.08
C LEU A 100 -6.18 1.29 2.97
N ILE A 101 -5.03 1.95 2.86
CA ILE A 101 -4.76 2.96 1.83
C ILE A 101 -3.76 2.37 0.83
N LEU A 102 -4.09 2.41 -0.46
CA LEU A 102 -3.23 1.99 -1.56
C LEU A 102 -2.98 3.17 -2.49
N ILE A 103 -1.72 3.54 -2.68
CA ILE A 103 -1.31 4.62 -3.60
C ILE A 103 -0.42 4.01 -4.68
N ASP A 104 -0.89 4.06 -5.92
CA ASP A 104 -0.09 3.72 -7.10
C ASP A 104 0.56 4.97 -7.67
N ASP A 105 1.82 4.83 -8.09
CA ASP A 105 2.65 5.92 -8.60
C ASP A 105 2.83 7.06 -7.57
N VAL A 106 3.55 6.75 -6.48
CA VAL A 106 3.83 7.73 -5.42
C VAL A 106 4.48 8.99 -5.97
N GLN A 107 5.39 8.89 -6.94
CA GLN A 107 5.97 10.04 -7.62
C GLN A 107 4.87 10.96 -8.14
N GLN A 108 3.93 10.43 -8.93
CA GLN A 108 2.83 11.24 -9.44
C GLN A 108 1.95 11.82 -8.32
N PHE A 109 1.70 11.06 -7.24
CA PHE A 109 0.97 11.55 -6.07
C PHE A 109 1.67 12.74 -5.40
N SER A 110 2.98 12.63 -5.17
CA SER A 110 3.79 13.60 -4.46
C SER A 110 4.04 14.90 -5.23
N HIS A 111 3.74 14.97 -6.53
CA HIS A 111 3.77 16.22 -7.30
C HIS A 111 2.69 17.23 -6.86
N TYR A 112 1.69 16.79 -6.10
CA TYR A 112 0.60 17.65 -5.63
C TYR A 112 0.80 17.99 -4.16
N ASP A 113 1.38 19.16 -3.90
CA ASP A 113 1.77 19.62 -2.56
C ASP A 113 0.62 19.61 -1.54
N GLU A 114 -0.63 19.74 -2.00
CA GLU A 114 -1.81 19.72 -1.14
C GLU A 114 -2.17 18.32 -0.59
N LEU A 115 -1.72 17.24 -1.23
CA LEU A 115 -2.09 15.87 -0.87
C LEU A 115 -1.20 15.30 0.23
N ASN A 116 0.09 15.62 0.24
CA ASN A 116 1.04 15.09 1.23
C ASN A 116 0.63 15.45 2.67
N PRO A 117 0.30 16.71 3.01
CA PRO A 117 -0.13 17.07 4.36
C PRO A 117 -1.45 16.41 4.78
N LEU A 118 -2.36 16.15 3.84
CA LEU A 118 -3.62 15.44 4.11
C LEU A 118 -3.37 13.99 4.49
N LEU A 119 -2.51 13.31 3.73
CA LEU A 119 -2.13 11.94 4.01
C LEU A 119 -1.36 11.85 5.34
N ASP A 120 -0.43 12.76 5.61
CA ASP A 120 0.28 12.82 6.89
C ASP A 120 -0.68 12.92 8.08
N ARG A 121 -1.65 13.83 8.03
CA ARG A 121 -2.67 13.95 9.09
C ARG A 121 -3.50 12.69 9.28
N CYS A 122 -3.81 11.96 8.20
CA CYS A 122 -4.49 10.67 8.33
C CYS A 122 -3.58 9.66 9.08
N LEU A 123 -2.30 9.62 8.74
CA LEU A 123 -1.34 8.66 9.29
C LEU A 123 -0.90 8.98 10.72
N ASP A 124 -0.99 10.25 11.17
CA ASP A 124 -0.73 10.64 12.55
C ASP A 124 -1.67 9.90 13.54
N HIS A 125 -2.85 9.46 13.09
CA HIS A 125 -3.76 8.61 13.87
C HIS A 125 -3.50 7.10 13.72
N GLY A 126 -2.64 6.70 12.78
CA GLY A 126 -2.63 5.34 12.22
C GLY A 126 -2.10 4.22 13.12
N ARG A 127 -1.25 4.54 14.11
CA ARG A 127 -0.74 3.53 15.05
C ARG A 127 -1.84 2.94 15.92
N ASP A 128 -2.83 3.77 16.25
CA ASP A 128 -3.86 3.47 17.24
C ASP A 128 -5.20 3.05 16.66
N LEU A 129 -5.36 3.17 15.32
CA LEU A 129 -6.62 2.98 14.59
C LEU A 129 -6.53 1.89 13.49
N GLU A 130 -5.61 0.93 13.62
CA GLU A 130 -5.45 -0.20 12.70
C GLU A 130 -5.34 0.20 11.21
N MET A 131 -4.51 1.21 10.92
CA MET A 131 -4.29 1.69 9.56
C MET A 131 -3.13 0.97 8.87
N CYS A 132 -3.30 0.64 7.59
CA CYS A 132 -2.27 0.08 6.73
C CYS A 132 -2.11 0.93 5.46
N LEU A 133 -0.87 1.21 5.07
CA LEU A 133 -0.53 1.99 3.88
C LEU A 133 0.36 1.18 2.94
N PHE A 134 -0.09 1.00 1.70
CA PHE A 134 0.70 0.43 0.61
C PHE A 134 1.04 1.50 -0.42
N LEU A 135 2.32 1.56 -0.75
CA LEU A 135 2.88 2.55 -1.66
C LEU A 135 3.63 1.84 -2.79
N ALA A 136 3.26 2.17 -4.03
CA ALA A 136 3.91 1.63 -5.21
C ALA A 136 4.55 2.71 -6.05
N ASP A 137 5.85 2.54 -6.33
CA ASP A 137 6.58 3.43 -7.24
C ASP A 137 7.79 2.72 -7.85
N THR A 138 8.45 3.39 -8.79
CA THR A 138 9.73 2.99 -9.34
C THR A 138 10.86 3.12 -8.34
N SER A 139 11.88 2.31 -8.51
CA SER A 139 12.98 2.24 -7.55
C SER A 139 13.87 3.48 -7.57
N LEU A 140 14.05 4.09 -8.75
CA LEU A 140 14.71 5.38 -8.90
C LEU A 140 14.02 6.45 -8.05
N ASN A 141 12.69 6.54 -8.16
CA ASN A 141 11.88 7.50 -7.42
C ASN A 141 11.92 7.24 -5.91
N MET A 142 11.89 5.98 -5.49
CA MET A 142 11.96 5.61 -4.07
C MET A 142 13.34 5.94 -3.46
N GLY A 143 14.41 5.84 -4.25
CA GLY A 143 15.74 6.31 -3.85
C GLY A 143 15.80 7.82 -3.64
N GLN A 144 15.18 8.60 -4.52
CA GLN A 144 15.05 10.05 -4.37
C GLN A 144 14.10 10.43 -3.22
N ALA A 145 13.00 9.70 -3.04
CA ALA A 145 12.05 9.90 -1.94
C ALA A 145 12.71 9.67 -0.57
N ARG A 146 13.69 8.76 -0.49
CA ARG A 146 14.56 8.58 0.69
C ARG A 146 15.47 9.78 0.95
N GLN A 147 15.77 10.62 -0.03
CA GLN A 147 16.61 11.80 0.17
C GLN A 147 15.78 13.06 0.47
N ASN A 148 14.59 13.15 -0.10
CA ASN A 148 13.75 14.35 -0.02
C ASN A 148 12.69 14.31 1.10
N PHE A 149 12.50 13.18 1.79
CA PHE A 149 11.85 13.03 3.10
C PHE A 149 10.57 13.83 3.41
N GLN A 150 9.78 14.20 2.40
CA GLN A 150 8.45 14.75 2.64
C GLN A 150 7.46 13.70 3.17
N LEU A 151 7.83 12.40 3.16
CA LEU A 151 6.95 11.29 3.50
C LEU A 151 7.56 10.42 4.62
N LYS A 152 7.26 10.76 5.88
CA LYS A 152 7.77 10.10 7.11
C LYS A 152 7.53 8.59 7.16
N TYR A 153 6.51 8.10 6.46
CA TYR A 153 6.14 6.68 6.44
C TYR A 153 7.01 5.85 5.49
N ILE A 154 7.52 6.43 4.40
CA ILE A 154 8.52 5.75 3.53
C ILE A 154 9.81 5.58 4.31
N GLN A 155 10.23 6.60 5.07
CA GLN A 155 11.37 6.51 5.98
C GLN A 155 11.24 5.33 6.94
N ASN A 156 10.09 5.24 7.63
CA ASN A 156 9.86 4.18 8.61
C ASN A 156 9.85 2.80 7.95
N ALA A 157 9.15 2.62 6.84
CA ALA A 157 9.12 1.36 6.10
C ALA A 157 10.54 0.92 5.68
N CYS A 158 11.32 1.83 5.10
CA CYS A 158 12.71 1.56 4.72
C CYS A 158 13.60 1.26 5.94
N LYS A 159 13.48 2.04 7.02
CA LYS A 159 14.27 1.87 8.26
C LYS A 159 14.11 0.48 8.85
N PHE A 160 12.89 -0.04 8.91
CA PHE A 160 12.59 -1.36 9.47
C PHE A 160 12.71 -2.50 8.44
N GLY A 161 13.02 -2.18 7.18
CA GLY A 161 13.16 -3.17 6.11
C GLY A 161 11.85 -3.86 5.77
N ASN A 162 10.74 -3.11 5.82
CA ASN A 162 9.41 -3.58 5.46
C ASN A 162 9.08 -3.11 4.05
N GLY A 163 8.92 -4.05 3.13
CA GLY A 163 8.53 -3.72 1.77
C GLY A 163 8.65 -4.84 0.77
N VAL A 164 8.28 -4.52 -0.46
CA VAL A 164 8.31 -5.44 -1.59
C VAL A 164 9.11 -4.80 -2.72
N THR A 165 10.10 -5.52 -3.25
CA THR A 165 10.78 -5.13 -4.48
C THR A 165 10.64 -6.18 -5.57
N PHE A 166 10.25 -5.79 -6.78
CA PHE A 166 10.23 -6.67 -7.96
C PHE A 166 11.53 -6.58 -8.76
N SER A 167 12.61 -6.17 -8.10
CA SER A 167 13.98 -6.23 -8.62
C SER A 167 14.92 -6.77 -7.55
N VAL A 168 16.01 -7.39 -8.00
CA VAL A 168 17.15 -7.75 -7.15
C VAL A 168 18.33 -6.78 -7.34
N ASP A 169 18.12 -5.63 -7.96
CA ASP A 169 19.15 -4.61 -8.08
C ASP A 169 19.61 -4.13 -6.71
N ALA A 170 20.93 -3.95 -6.55
CA ALA A 170 21.53 -3.63 -5.26
C ALA A 170 20.95 -2.35 -4.63
N ASN A 171 20.62 -1.35 -5.45
CA ASN A 171 19.98 -0.12 -5.00
C ASN A 171 18.59 -0.37 -4.40
N ASP A 172 17.80 -1.23 -5.03
CA ASP A 172 16.45 -1.57 -4.59
C ASP A 172 16.48 -2.38 -3.29
N LEU A 173 17.45 -3.30 -3.16
CA LEU A 173 17.68 -4.05 -1.93
C LEU A 173 18.19 -3.15 -0.80
N ALA A 174 19.04 -2.17 -1.11
CA ALA A 174 19.54 -1.20 -0.14
C ALA A 174 18.43 -0.28 0.40
N LEU A 175 17.40 0.01 -0.40
CA LEU A 175 16.24 0.75 0.07
C LEU A 175 15.44 -0.01 1.14
N LEU A 176 15.45 -1.34 1.09
CA LEU A 176 14.80 -2.20 2.09
C LEU A 176 15.74 -2.65 3.22
N ASN A 177 16.92 -2.04 3.36
CA ASN A 177 17.94 -2.46 4.33
C ASN A 177 18.29 -3.96 4.24
N LEU A 178 18.32 -4.49 3.01
CA LEU A 178 18.62 -5.89 2.71
C LEU A 178 20.03 -6.13 2.17
N THR A 179 20.83 -5.07 1.98
CA THR A 179 22.21 -5.20 1.49
C THR A 179 23.01 -6.16 2.38
N GLY A 180 23.56 -7.23 1.78
CA GLY A 180 24.34 -8.25 2.49
C GLY A 180 23.53 -9.31 3.23
N LYS A 181 22.20 -9.18 3.36
CA LYS A 181 21.32 -10.17 4.02
C LYS A 181 20.84 -11.28 3.10
N LEU A 182 20.79 -11.00 1.81
CA LEU A 182 20.56 -12.01 0.77
C LEU A 182 21.92 -12.46 0.26
N SER A 183 22.20 -13.76 0.37
CA SER A 183 23.48 -14.30 -0.09
C SER A 183 23.61 -14.09 -1.61
N ASN A 184 24.81 -13.69 -2.06
CA ASN A 184 25.12 -13.49 -3.47
C ASN A 184 24.70 -14.66 -4.39
N PRO A 185 24.82 -15.95 -3.98
CA PRO A 185 24.37 -17.08 -4.79
C PRO A 185 22.85 -17.08 -5.05
N MET A 186 22.05 -16.78 -4.01
CA MET A 186 20.59 -16.74 -4.12
C MET A 186 20.15 -15.60 -5.05
N LEU A 187 20.74 -14.41 -4.89
CA LEU A 187 20.45 -13.26 -5.75
C LEU A 187 20.84 -13.50 -7.21
N ASN A 188 22.03 -14.04 -7.45
CA ASN A 188 22.53 -14.30 -8.80
C ASN A 188 21.71 -15.37 -9.54
N HIS A 189 21.24 -16.40 -8.83
CA HIS A 189 20.37 -17.42 -9.41
C HIS A 189 19.01 -16.84 -9.84
N HIS A 190 18.47 -15.90 -9.07
CA HIS A 190 17.13 -15.36 -9.32
C HIS A 190 17.11 -14.11 -10.21
N ARG A 191 18.23 -13.40 -10.40
CA ARG A 191 18.33 -12.21 -11.25
C ARG A 191 17.77 -12.39 -12.67
N PRO A 192 18.09 -13.45 -13.44
CA PRO A 192 17.48 -13.69 -14.76
C PRO A 192 16.02 -14.15 -14.67
N LEU A 193 15.58 -14.58 -13.49
CA LEU A 193 14.25 -15.14 -13.24
C LEU A 193 13.26 -14.14 -12.64
N MET A 194 13.67 -12.90 -12.35
CA MET A 194 12.78 -11.83 -11.88
C MET A 194 11.86 -11.38 -13.03
N GLY A 195 10.89 -12.23 -13.36
CA GLY A 195 9.81 -11.93 -14.30
C GLY A 195 8.63 -11.22 -13.62
N ARG A 196 7.57 -10.94 -14.38
CA ARG A 196 6.35 -10.31 -13.85
C ARG A 196 5.81 -11.08 -12.64
N GLY A 197 5.64 -10.39 -11.52
CA GLY A 197 5.06 -10.93 -10.30
C GLY A 197 6.04 -11.62 -9.35
N ARG A 198 7.31 -11.86 -9.71
CA ARG A 198 8.33 -12.26 -8.73
C ARG A 198 8.87 -11.05 -7.99
N ALA A 199 9.04 -11.21 -6.69
CA ALA A 199 9.51 -10.15 -5.83
C ALA A 199 10.32 -10.68 -4.66
N VAL A 200 11.13 -9.81 -4.09
CA VAL A 200 11.67 -9.95 -2.75
C VAL A 200 10.69 -9.28 -1.79
N LEU A 201 10.14 -10.07 -0.87
CA LEU A 201 9.37 -9.60 0.27
C LEU A 201 10.32 -9.45 1.46
N ALA A 202 10.37 -8.24 2.01
CA ALA A 202 11.15 -7.86 3.17
C ALA A 202 10.20 -7.57 4.33
N ALA A 203 10.41 -8.24 5.47
CA ALA A 203 9.68 -7.98 6.71
C ALA A 203 10.60 -8.22 7.90
N ASP A 204 10.66 -7.27 8.83
CA ASP A 204 11.47 -7.33 10.05
C ASP A 204 12.94 -7.69 9.77
N GLY A 205 13.48 -7.11 8.70
CA GLY A 205 14.85 -7.35 8.26
C GLY A 205 15.14 -8.76 7.72
N ARG A 206 14.12 -9.61 7.54
CA ARG A 206 14.20 -10.89 6.83
C ARG A 206 13.69 -10.72 5.40
N ALA A 207 14.29 -11.42 4.45
CA ALA A 207 13.91 -11.37 3.06
C ALA A 207 13.58 -12.76 2.51
N ARG A 208 12.55 -12.85 1.67
CA ARG A 208 12.16 -14.06 0.96
C ARG A 208 11.80 -13.72 -0.48
N ILE A 209 12.14 -14.60 -1.41
CA ILE A 209 11.64 -14.51 -2.77
C ILE A 209 10.23 -15.10 -2.80
N VAL A 210 9.30 -14.36 -3.38
CA VAL A 210 7.89 -14.73 -3.50
C VAL A 210 7.42 -14.55 -4.93
N GLN A 211 6.39 -15.29 -5.30
CA GLN A 211 5.66 -15.14 -6.56
C GLN A 211 4.25 -14.66 -6.21
N PHE A 212 3.90 -13.47 -6.68
CA PHE A 212 2.53 -12.97 -6.59
C PHE A 212 1.67 -13.50 -7.73
N GLY A 213 0.40 -13.75 -7.41
CA GLY A 213 -0.61 -14.08 -8.40
C GLY A 213 -0.82 -12.94 -9.40
N ARG A 214 -1.34 -13.26 -10.58
CA ARG A 214 -1.72 -12.26 -11.58
C ARG A 214 -3.23 -12.18 -11.66
N VAL A 215 -3.77 -10.98 -11.50
CA VAL A 215 -5.20 -10.72 -11.66
C VAL A 215 -5.41 -9.98 -12.97
N GLY A 216 -6.24 -10.56 -13.83
CA GLY A 216 -6.61 -9.99 -15.11
C GLY A 216 -7.38 -10.99 -15.96
N PRO A 217 -8.03 -10.56 -17.05
CA PRO A 217 -8.68 -11.47 -17.97
C PRO A 217 -7.65 -12.50 -18.46
N LYS A 218 -8.07 -13.77 -18.59
CA LYS A 218 -7.28 -14.77 -19.32
C LYS A 218 -6.93 -14.13 -20.67
N GLN A 219 -5.63 -14.00 -20.97
CA GLN A 219 -5.21 -13.75 -22.34
C GLN A 219 -5.64 -14.98 -23.14
N GLN A 220 -6.84 -14.96 -23.72
CA GLN A 220 -7.15 -15.84 -24.83
C GLN A 220 -6.13 -15.47 -25.91
N SER A 221 -5.34 -16.45 -26.33
CA SER A 221 -4.37 -16.29 -27.40
C SER A 221 -5.07 -15.70 -28.62
N LEU A 222 -4.64 -14.53 -29.07
CA LEU A 222 -5.09 -13.84 -30.28
C LEU A 222 -4.77 -14.61 -31.59
N ALA A 223 -4.48 -15.92 -31.51
CA ALA A 223 -4.10 -16.76 -32.64
C ALA A 223 -5.29 -17.48 -33.31
N GLN A 224 -6.53 -17.04 -33.09
CA GLN A 224 -7.73 -17.72 -33.63
C GLN A 224 -8.64 -16.82 -34.50
N TYR A 225 -8.19 -15.63 -34.90
CA TYR A 225 -8.96 -14.75 -35.80
C TYR A 225 -8.11 -14.21 -36.96
N GLU A 226 -7.30 -15.07 -37.57
CA GLU A 226 -6.81 -14.88 -38.95
C GLU A 226 -7.17 -16.15 -39.74
N ASN A 227 -8.35 -16.13 -40.35
CA ASN A 227 -8.76 -16.94 -41.49
C ASN A 227 -9.80 -16.15 -42.27
#